data_AF-G5H6N7-F1
#
_entry.id   AF-G5H6N7-F1
#
_cell.length_a   1.000
_cell.length_b   1.000
_cell.length_c   1.000
_cell.angle_alpha   90.00
_cell.angle_beta   90.00
_cell.angle_gamma   90.00
#
_symmetry.space_group_name_H-M   'P 1'
#
loop_
_entity.id
_entity.type
_entity.pdbx_description
1 polymer ?
#
loop_
_entity_poly.entity_id
_entity_poly.type
_entity_poly.pdbx_seq_one_letter_code
_entity_poly.pdbx_strand_id
1 'polypeptide(L)'
;MIDKIKGNPALKRFIIGLITSHKNPRPRLWVKWFVNPFVHKRGRGAIIRRRRSRIDVFPWRRFEVGRDALIEDFTTVNNGAGDVLIGDGARIGIGSVVIGPVRLGDRVGLGQHVFISGFNHGYSDGTRDSNEQPLDLKEVVIGNESHIGANSVVVAGVHIGERVQVGAGSVVTKDIPSFSVAVGNPARVIKRYDDALGVWVKTRNPQEGIRRQDDNDNSCNSGATEP
;
A
#
# COMPACT_ATOMS: atom_id res chain seq x y z
N MET A 1 11.38 -12.57 32.07
CA MET A 1 12.27 -11.43 31.72
C MET A 1 11.57 -10.45 30.78
N ILE A 2 10.91 -10.93 29.72
CA ILE A 2 10.11 -10.14 28.77
C ILE A 2 8.92 -9.43 29.44
N ASP A 3 8.27 -10.04 30.43
CA ASP A 3 7.12 -9.43 31.12
C ASP A 3 7.49 -8.31 32.10
N LYS A 4 8.71 -8.32 32.65
CA LYS A 4 9.24 -7.20 33.47
C LYS A 4 9.52 -5.95 32.61
N ILE A 5 9.82 -6.12 31.32
CA ILE A 5 10.05 -5.01 30.38
C ILE A 5 8.72 -4.35 29.98
N LYS A 6 7.61 -5.11 29.93
CA LYS A 6 6.29 -4.58 29.56
C LYS A 6 5.67 -3.67 30.65
N GLY A 7 5.99 -3.91 31.92
CA GLY A 7 5.40 -3.19 33.06
C GLY A 7 6.12 -1.92 33.52
N ASN A 8 7.33 -1.62 33.04
CA ASN A 8 8.09 -0.44 33.47
C ASN A 8 8.29 0.57 32.31
N PRO A 9 7.53 1.68 32.29
CA PRO A 9 7.62 2.71 31.24
C PRO A 9 9.01 3.34 31.12
N ALA A 10 9.73 3.51 32.23
CA ALA A 10 11.08 4.10 32.22
C ALA A 10 12.10 3.15 31.57
N LEU A 11 12.03 1.86 31.90
CA LEU A 11 12.87 0.83 31.27
C LEU A 11 12.55 0.68 29.77
N LYS A 12 11.27 0.68 29.40
CA LYS A 12 10.83 0.67 28.00
C LYS A 12 11.40 1.88 27.24
N ARG A 13 11.30 3.08 27.81
CA ARG A 13 11.85 4.31 27.22
C ARG A 13 13.37 4.23 27.06
N PHE A 14 14.07 3.76 28.08
CA PHE A 14 15.53 3.57 28.04
C PHE A 14 15.95 2.61 26.92
N ILE A 15 15.35 1.42 26.85
CA ILE A 15 15.65 0.41 25.82
C ILE A 15 15.33 0.95 24.43
N ILE A 16 14.17 1.59 24.24
CA ILE A 16 13.81 2.21 22.96
C ILE A 16 14.87 3.27 22.59
N GLY A 17 15.31 4.08 23.56
CA GLY A 17 16.36 5.09 23.37
C GLY A 17 17.70 4.51 22.91
N LEU A 18 18.03 3.29 23.32
CA LEU A 18 19.22 2.57 22.84
C LEU A 18 19.09 2.12 21.39
N ILE A 19 17.87 1.82 20.92
CA ILE A 19 17.62 1.35 19.55
C ILE A 19 17.41 2.51 18.58
N THR A 20 16.69 3.55 19.02
CA THR A 20 16.27 4.68 18.20
C THR A 20 16.24 5.99 18.99
N SER A 21 16.45 7.12 18.32
CA SER A 21 16.31 8.42 18.98
C SER A 21 14.83 8.75 19.19
N HIS A 22 14.51 9.34 20.35
CA HIS A 22 13.15 9.82 20.65
C HIS A 22 12.75 11.04 19.82
N LYS A 23 13.71 11.80 19.28
CA LYS A 23 13.45 12.99 18.45
C LYS A 23 13.46 12.68 16.95
N ASN A 24 14.20 11.65 16.55
CA ASN A 24 14.34 11.23 15.16
C ASN A 24 14.27 9.71 15.11
N PRO A 25 13.07 9.13 14.93
CA PRO A 25 12.86 7.69 15.04
C PRO A 25 13.53 6.98 13.85
N ARG A 26 14.81 6.66 14.05
CA ARG A 26 15.69 5.96 13.12
C ARG A 26 16.49 4.92 13.89
N PRO A 27 16.63 3.69 13.36
CA PRO A 27 17.51 2.71 13.98
C PRO A 27 18.94 3.25 14.04
N ARG A 28 19.57 3.16 15.21
CA ARG A 28 20.98 3.55 15.39
C ARG A 28 21.90 2.65 14.57
N LEU A 29 23.10 3.14 14.26
CA LEU A 29 24.05 2.42 13.41
C LEU A 29 24.39 1.02 13.93
N TRP A 30 24.59 0.86 15.23
CA TRP A 30 24.88 -0.44 15.83
C TRP A 30 23.73 -1.44 15.62
N VAL A 31 22.47 -0.99 15.68
CA VAL A 31 21.29 -1.82 15.41
C VAL A 31 21.30 -2.25 13.94
N LYS A 32 21.57 -1.31 13.03
CA LYS A 32 21.64 -1.57 11.59
C LYS A 32 22.72 -2.59 11.22
N TRP A 33 23.84 -2.61 11.93
CA TRP A 33 24.99 -3.47 11.59
C TRP A 33 25.03 -4.78 12.36
N PHE A 34 24.57 -4.82 13.60
CA PHE A 34 24.77 -5.97 14.49
C PHE A 34 23.48 -6.67 14.91
N VAL A 35 22.31 -6.05 14.72
CA VAL A 35 21.03 -6.67 15.10
C VAL A 35 20.22 -7.00 13.85
N ASN A 36 19.94 -6.00 13.03
CA ASN A 36 19.08 -6.12 11.86
C ASN A 36 19.49 -7.25 10.89
N PRO A 37 20.79 -7.53 10.62
CA PRO A 37 21.18 -8.63 9.75
C PRO A 37 20.74 -10.02 10.23
N PHE A 38 20.51 -10.21 11.53
CA PHE A 38 20.09 -11.48 12.12
C PHE A 38 18.57 -11.58 12.32
N VAL A 39 17.88 -10.43 12.34
CA VAL A 39 16.43 -10.35 12.56
C VAL A 39 15.64 -10.30 11.25
N HIS A 40 16.16 -9.58 10.25
CA HIS A 40 15.45 -9.37 9.00
C HIS A 40 15.85 -10.39 7.94
N LYS A 41 14.88 -10.84 7.16
CA LYS A 41 15.12 -11.84 6.11
C LYS A 41 15.34 -11.17 4.77
N ARG A 42 16.32 -11.70 4.04
CA ARG A 42 16.59 -11.33 2.66
C ARG A 42 16.79 -12.60 1.85
N GLY A 43 15.94 -12.80 0.85
CA GLY A 43 16.01 -13.90 -0.09
C GLY A 43 17.29 -13.83 -0.94
N ARG A 44 17.68 -14.98 -1.50
CA ARG A 44 18.78 -15.08 -2.46
C ARG A 44 18.50 -14.17 -3.66
N GLY A 45 19.53 -13.50 -4.16
CA GLY A 45 19.42 -12.60 -5.32
C GLY A 45 18.74 -11.26 -5.05
N ALA A 46 18.15 -11.05 -3.87
CA ALA A 46 17.47 -9.80 -3.55
C ALA A 46 18.45 -8.62 -3.43
N ILE A 47 18.10 -7.51 -4.08
CA ILE A 47 18.89 -6.29 -4.14
C ILE A 47 18.15 -5.17 -3.41
N ILE A 48 18.85 -4.51 -2.49
CA ILE A 48 18.35 -3.30 -1.83
C ILE A 48 19.41 -2.22 -2.03
N ARG A 49 19.05 -1.11 -2.68
CA ARG A 49 19.96 0.02 -2.93
C ARG A 49 20.22 0.88 -1.67
N ARG A 50 20.65 0.24 -0.58
CA ARG A 50 20.75 0.81 0.78
C ARG A 50 21.57 2.10 0.90
N ARG A 51 22.53 2.36 0.00
CA ARG A 51 23.35 3.58 0.04
C ARG A 51 22.57 4.83 -0.37
N ARG A 52 21.62 4.69 -1.29
CA ARG A 52 20.81 5.79 -1.85
C ARG A 52 19.38 5.79 -1.32
N SER A 53 18.98 4.74 -0.60
CA SER A 53 17.63 4.56 -0.08
C SER A 53 17.60 4.60 1.45
N ARG A 54 16.51 5.14 2.00
CA ARG A 54 16.27 5.25 3.44
C ARG A 54 15.59 4.00 3.95
N ILE A 55 16.36 3.10 4.57
CA ILE A 55 15.85 1.85 5.17
C ILE A 55 15.83 1.97 6.69
N ASP A 56 14.69 2.40 7.24
CA ASP A 56 14.48 2.59 8.67
C ASP A 56 13.67 1.42 9.24
N VAL A 57 14.35 0.29 9.37
CA VAL A 57 13.76 -0.96 9.86
C VAL A 57 14.25 -1.30 11.27
N PHE A 58 13.30 -1.63 12.14
CA PHE A 58 13.48 -1.87 13.56
C PHE A 58 13.32 -3.36 13.87
N PRO A 59 14.09 -3.90 14.85
CA PRO A 59 14.17 -5.33 15.11
C PRO A 59 12.92 -5.93 15.78
N TRP A 60 11.98 -5.12 16.26
CA TRP A 60 10.74 -5.62 16.88
C TRP A 60 9.60 -5.84 15.87
N ARG A 61 9.77 -5.46 14.61
CA ARG A 61 8.84 -5.76 13.51
C ARG A 61 9.57 -6.54 12.42
N ARG A 62 8.81 -7.32 11.67
CA ARG A 62 9.37 -8.05 10.53
C ARG A 62 9.68 -7.08 9.40
N PHE A 63 10.82 -7.32 8.78
CA PHE A 63 11.17 -6.78 7.48
C PHE A 63 11.72 -7.96 6.69
N GLU A 64 10.97 -8.36 5.66
CA GLU A 64 11.30 -9.50 4.83
C GLU A 64 11.30 -9.07 3.37
N VAL A 65 12.34 -9.45 2.65
CA VAL A 65 12.49 -9.19 1.21
C VAL A 65 12.71 -10.54 0.52
N GLY A 66 11.80 -10.91 -0.36
CA GLY A 66 11.79 -12.17 -1.09
C GLY A 66 12.97 -12.35 -2.04
N ARG A 67 13.11 -13.56 -2.61
CA ARG A 67 14.14 -13.90 -3.59
C ARG A 67 14.03 -13.01 -4.82
N ASP A 68 15.16 -12.59 -5.37
CA ASP A 68 15.24 -11.77 -6.59
C ASP A 68 14.41 -10.46 -6.57
N ALA A 69 13.93 -10.04 -5.39
CA ALA A 69 13.22 -8.78 -5.22
C ALA A 69 14.19 -7.61 -5.29
N LEU A 70 13.71 -6.47 -5.78
CA LEU A 70 14.49 -5.27 -5.99
C LEU A 70 13.85 -4.07 -5.28
N ILE A 71 14.62 -3.43 -4.41
CA ILE A 71 14.30 -2.13 -3.84
C ILE A 71 15.26 -1.09 -4.42
N GLU A 72 14.73 -0.23 -5.29
CA GLU A 72 15.52 0.75 -6.04
C GLU A 72 16.02 1.92 -5.20
N ASP A 73 16.85 2.75 -5.86
CA ASP A 73 17.41 3.99 -5.33
C ASP A 73 16.31 4.97 -4.85
N PHE A 74 16.68 5.81 -3.89
CA PHE A 74 15.85 6.88 -3.34
C PHE A 74 14.54 6.43 -2.68
N THR A 75 14.35 5.13 -2.48
CA THR A 75 13.19 4.58 -1.80
C THR A 75 13.24 4.85 -0.30
N THR A 76 12.08 4.93 0.35
CA THR A 76 11.95 4.94 1.80
C THR A 76 11.17 3.72 2.26
N VAL A 77 11.76 2.89 3.11
CA VAL A 77 11.10 1.75 3.73
C VAL A 77 11.16 1.90 5.24
N ASN A 78 10.00 1.80 5.90
CA ASN A 78 9.89 1.95 7.35
C ASN A 78 8.91 0.93 7.93
N ASN A 79 9.34 0.18 8.95
CA ASN A 79 8.51 -0.82 9.63
C ASN A 79 8.19 -0.43 11.08
N GLY A 80 8.27 0.85 11.44
CA GLY A 80 8.06 1.32 12.81
C GLY A 80 6.63 1.10 13.30
N ALA A 81 5.64 1.37 12.43
CA ALA A 81 4.22 1.22 12.72
C ALA A 81 3.71 -0.22 12.50
N GLY A 82 4.36 -1.02 11.67
CA GLY A 82 4.01 -2.42 11.42
C GLY A 82 4.98 -3.13 10.48
N ASP A 83 4.75 -4.42 10.27
CA ASP A 83 5.62 -5.26 9.43
C ASP A 83 5.67 -4.76 7.97
N VAL A 84 6.80 -4.96 7.30
CA VAL A 84 6.92 -4.74 5.85
C VAL A 84 7.41 -6.03 5.21
N LEU A 85 6.55 -6.65 4.40
CA LEU A 85 6.80 -7.94 3.77
C LEU A 85 6.74 -7.77 2.26
N ILE A 86 7.83 -8.11 1.57
CA ILE A 86 7.99 -7.95 0.13
C ILE A 86 8.22 -9.33 -0.47
N GLY A 87 7.32 -9.79 -1.33
CA GLY A 87 7.36 -11.12 -1.95
C GLY A 87 8.50 -11.33 -2.95
N ASP A 88 8.58 -12.56 -3.48
CA ASP A 88 9.61 -12.98 -4.42
C ASP A 88 9.47 -12.25 -5.76
N GLY A 89 10.56 -11.74 -6.32
CA GLY A 89 10.61 -11.03 -7.59
C GLY A 89 9.88 -9.69 -7.61
N ALA A 90 9.39 -9.20 -6.47
CA ALA A 90 8.74 -7.90 -6.38
C ALA A 90 9.73 -6.76 -6.66
N ARG A 91 9.25 -5.68 -7.30
CA ARG A 91 10.06 -4.52 -7.68
C ARG A 91 9.47 -3.25 -7.09
N ILE A 92 10.24 -2.58 -6.25
CA ILE A 92 9.90 -1.28 -5.68
C ILE A 92 10.61 -0.21 -6.51
N GLY A 93 9.84 0.54 -7.28
CA GLY A 93 10.35 1.59 -8.16
C GLY A 93 11.08 2.71 -7.42
N ILE A 94 11.89 3.47 -8.18
CA ILE A 94 12.70 4.58 -7.67
C ILE A 94 11.82 5.57 -6.91
N GLY A 95 12.32 6.01 -5.75
CA GLY A 95 11.67 7.06 -4.96
C GLY A 95 10.36 6.64 -4.28
N SER A 96 9.94 5.38 -4.38
CA SER A 96 8.73 4.89 -3.73
C SER A 96 8.88 4.81 -2.21
N VAL A 97 7.77 5.05 -1.51
CA VAL A 97 7.68 5.08 -0.05
C VAL A 97 6.76 3.95 0.42
N VAL A 98 7.27 3.06 1.27
CA VAL A 98 6.54 1.92 1.82
C VAL A 98 6.66 1.94 3.33
N ILE A 99 5.55 2.21 4.01
CA ILE A 99 5.50 2.30 5.47
C ILE A 99 4.51 1.28 6.03
N GLY A 100 5.02 0.36 6.84
CA GLY A 100 4.24 -0.76 7.38
C GLY A 100 3.10 -0.33 8.30
N PRO A 101 2.08 -1.19 8.53
CA PRO A 101 1.95 -2.58 8.05
C PRO A 101 1.63 -2.71 6.54
N VAL A 102 2.50 -3.39 5.78
CA VAL A 102 2.34 -3.62 4.33
C VAL A 102 2.81 -5.02 3.95
N ARG A 103 2.01 -5.70 3.13
CA ARG A 103 2.33 -6.99 2.50
C ARG A 103 2.19 -6.89 0.99
N LEU A 104 3.30 -7.07 0.29
CA LEU A 104 3.34 -7.19 -1.17
C LEU A 104 3.56 -8.66 -1.52
N GLY A 105 2.71 -9.20 -2.40
CA GLY A 105 2.85 -10.53 -2.96
C GLY A 105 4.04 -10.65 -3.92
N ASP A 106 4.14 -11.82 -4.54
CA ASP A 106 5.20 -12.13 -5.49
C ASP A 106 5.02 -11.33 -6.78
N ARG A 107 6.14 -10.88 -7.36
CA ARG A 107 6.19 -10.15 -8.63
C ARG A 107 5.32 -8.89 -8.67
N VAL A 108 4.98 -8.33 -7.50
CA VAL A 108 4.35 -7.00 -7.42
C VAL A 108 5.29 -5.95 -7.98
N GLY A 109 4.78 -5.10 -8.86
CA GLY A 109 5.50 -3.96 -9.40
C GLY A 109 4.96 -2.66 -8.80
N LEU A 110 5.82 -1.87 -8.16
CA LEU A 110 5.53 -0.48 -7.89
C LEU A 110 6.27 0.37 -8.91
N GLY A 111 5.55 1.24 -9.61
CA GLY A 111 6.14 2.31 -10.39
C GLY A 111 6.95 3.26 -9.52
N GLN A 112 7.51 4.29 -10.15
CA GLN A 112 8.27 5.33 -9.47
C GLN A 112 7.36 6.16 -8.57
N HIS A 113 7.89 6.59 -7.41
CA HIS A 113 7.20 7.48 -6.46
C HIS A 113 5.83 6.99 -6.00
N VAL A 114 5.61 5.68 -5.93
CA VAL A 114 4.41 5.12 -5.32
C VAL A 114 4.49 5.31 -3.81
N PHE A 115 3.40 5.76 -3.19
CA PHE A 115 3.27 5.88 -1.75
C PHE A 115 2.30 4.83 -1.20
N ILE A 116 2.75 4.06 -0.20
CA ILE A 116 1.93 3.08 0.52
C ILE A 116 2.14 3.27 2.02
N SER A 117 1.05 3.44 2.76
CA SER A 117 1.08 3.49 4.23
C SER A 117 0.02 2.57 4.83
N GLY A 118 0.44 1.69 5.74
CA GLY A 118 -0.45 0.85 6.54
C GLY A 118 -1.07 1.56 7.75
N PHE A 119 -0.98 2.89 7.82
CA PHE A 119 -1.64 3.66 8.87
C PHE A 119 -2.09 5.05 8.43
N ASN A 120 -3.05 5.59 9.17
CA ASN A 120 -3.45 6.99 9.15
C ASN A 120 -3.22 7.63 10.53
N HIS A 121 -3.08 8.96 10.55
CA HIS A 121 -3.15 9.71 11.81
C HIS A 121 -4.59 9.75 12.31
N GLY A 122 -4.78 9.54 13.61
CA GLY A 122 -6.08 9.72 14.25
C GLY A 122 -6.52 11.18 14.17
N TYR A 123 -7.79 11.41 13.81
CA TYR A 123 -8.37 12.75 13.71
C TYR A 123 -9.82 12.79 14.21
N SER A 124 -10.31 11.72 14.84
CA SER A 124 -11.72 11.60 15.26
C SER A 124 -12.09 12.63 16.32
N ASP A 125 -11.14 13.02 17.17
CA ASP A 125 -11.31 14.15 18.08
C ASP A 125 -10.78 15.42 17.41
N GLY A 126 -11.68 16.26 16.89
CA GLY A 126 -11.33 17.51 16.21
C GLY A 126 -10.78 18.60 17.13
N THR A 127 -10.77 18.39 18.45
CA THR A 127 -10.27 19.37 19.43
C THR A 127 -8.82 19.15 19.83
N ARG A 128 -8.20 18.04 19.39
CA ARG A 128 -6.85 17.63 19.77
C ARG A 128 -5.93 17.56 18.56
N ASP A 129 -4.64 17.80 18.78
CA ASP A 129 -3.62 17.62 17.73
C ASP A 129 -3.61 16.15 17.28
N SER A 130 -3.75 15.92 15.97
CA SER A 130 -3.62 14.61 15.32
C SER A 130 -2.28 13.90 15.62
N ASN A 131 -1.22 14.63 15.96
CA ASN A 131 0.07 14.06 16.36
C ASN A 131 0.02 13.40 17.74
N GLU A 132 -0.93 13.79 18.60
CA GLU A 132 -1.12 13.24 19.94
C GLU A 132 -2.21 12.15 19.97
N GLN A 133 -2.95 12.01 18.87
CA GLN A 133 -3.97 10.99 18.72
C GLN A 133 -3.32 9.66 18.27
N PRO A 134 -3.84 8.50 18.70
CA PRO A 134 -3.34 7.20 18.27
C PRO A 134 -3.39 7.05 16.75
N LEU A 135 -2.41 6.32 16.19
CA LEU A 135 -2.44 5.93 14.79
C LEU A 135 -3.53 4.88 14.55
N ASP A 136 -4.26 5.02 13.43
CA ASP A 136 -5.16 4.00 12.91
C ASP A 136 -4.36 3.03 12.03
N LEU A 137 -3.94 1.89 12.61
CA LEU A 137 -3.12 0.88 11.94
C LEU A 137 -3.99 -0.12 11.18
N LYS A 138 -3.88 -0.16 9.86
CA LYS A 138 -4.61 -1.08 8.97
C LYS A 138 -3.69 -1.57 7.86
N GLU A 139 -3.37 -2.87 7.85
CA GLU A 139 -2.44 -3.49 6.89
C GLU A 139 -2.92 -3.21 5.45
N VAL A 140 -1.98 -2.82 4.58
CA VAL A 140 -2.20 -2.82 3.13
C VAL A 140 -1.71 -4.14 2.56
N VAL A 141 -2.54 -4.80 1.77
CA VAL A 141 -2.21 -6.06 1.09
C VAL A 141 -2.29 -5.86 -0.41
N ILE A 142 -1.23 -6.22 -1.14
CA ILE A 142 -1.20 -6.20 -2.60
C ILE A 142 -0.89 -7.61 -3.10
N GLY A 143 -1.82 -8.20 -3.84
CA GLY A 143 -1.74 -9.56 -4.36
C GLY A 143 -0.68 -9.72 -5.45
N ASN A 144 -0.39 -10.97 -5.76
CA ASN A 144 0.68 -11.36 -6.69
C ASN A 144 0.49 -10.72 -8.08
N GLU A 145 1.60 -10.40 -8.75
CA GLU A 145 1.63 -9.95 -10.14
C GLU A 145 0.85 -8.65 -10.42
N SER A 146 0.48 -7.91 -9.36
CA SER A 146 -0.18 -6.61 -9.47
C SER A 146 0.83 -5.50 -9.71
N HIS A 147 0.44 -4.50 -10.51
CA HIS A 147 1.25 -3.33 -10.81
C HIS A 147 0.55 -2.05 -10.35
N ILE A 148 1.22 -1.30 -9.48
CA ILE A 148 0.81 0.02 -9.03
C ILE A 148 1.53 1.08 -9.85
N GLY A 149 0.82 1.80 -10.70
CA GLY A 149 1.38 2.82 -11.59
C GLY A 149 2.06 3.96 -10.83
N ALA A 150 3.04 4.61 -11.49
CA ALA A 150 3.85 5.68 -10.90
C ALA A 150 3.02 6.80 -10.27
N ASN A 151 3.54 7.43 -9.21
CA ASN A 151 2.88 8.50 -8.43
C ASN A 151 1.51 8.12 -7.84
N SER A 152 1.17 6.82 -7.76
CA SER A 152 -0.06 6.39 -7.09
C SER A 152 0.09 6.35 -5.57
N VAL A 153 -1.03 6.50 -4.87
CA VAL A 153 -1.15 6.43 -3.42
C VAL A 153 -2.07 5.26 -3.05
N VAL A 154 -1.64 4.41 -2.13
CA VAL A 154 -2.49 3.36 -1.52
C VAL A 154 -2.63 3.65 -0.03
N VAL A 155 -3.86 3.89 0.41
CA VAL A 155 -4.15 4.26 1.81
C VAL A 155 -4.29 3.03 2.71
N ALA A 156 -4.20 3.25 4.02
CA ALA A 156 -4.24 2.18 5.02
C ALA A 156 -5.52 1.32 4.92
N GLY A 157 -5.35 0.01 5.08
CA GLY A 157 -6.45 -0.97 5.08
C GLY A 157 -6.94 -1.41 3.70
N VAL A 158 -6.35 -0.90 2.62
CA VAL A 158 -6.72 -1.32 1.26
C VAL A 158 -6.14 -2.69 0.92
N HIS A 159 -7.00 -3.56 0.39
CA HIS A 159 -6.63 -4.85 -0.18
C HIS A 159 -6.76 -4.82 -1.70
N ILE A 160 -5.65 -4.96 -2.40
CA ILE A 160 -5.56 -5.10 -3.85
C ILE A 160 -5.34 -6.57 -4.17
N GLY A 161 -6.20 -7.15 -5.01
CA GLY A 161 -6.10 -8.55 -5.45
C GLY A 161 -4.87 -8.84 -6.32
N GLU A 162 -4.82 -10.05 -6.86
CA GLU A 162 -3.77 -10.46 -7.80
C GLU A 162 -4.03 -9.97 -9.23
N ARG A 163 -2.96 -9.76 -9.99
CA ARG A 163 -3.00 -9.33 -11.41
C ARG A 163 -3.87 -8.09 -11.62
N VAL A 164 -3.74 -7.13 -10.70
CA VAL A 164 -4.40 -5.83 -10.77
C VAL A 164 -3.47 -4.81 -11.40
N GLN A 165 -3.98 -4.00 -12.32
CA GLN A 165 -3.28 -2.85 -12.87
C GLN A 165 -3.91 -1.56 -12.34
N VAL A 166 -3.16 -0.82 -11.54
CA VAL A 166 -3.52 0.53 -11.11
C VAL A 166 -2.81 1.53 -12.02
N GLY A 167 -3.57 2.42 -12.66
CA GLY A 167 -3.00 3.47 -13.51
C GLY A 167 -2.18 4.48 -12.72
N ALA A 168 -1.26 5.17 -13.39
CA ALA A 168 -0.44 6.20 -12.76
C ALA A 168 -1.28 7.33 -12.13
N GLY A 169 -0.78 7.93 -11.05
CA GLY A 169 -1.42 9.03 -10.34
C GLY A 169 -2.73 8.67 -9.64
N SER A 170 -3.01 7.38 -9.44
CA SER A 170 -4.27 6.95 -8.81
C SER A 170 -4.20 7.06 -7.29
N VAL A 171 -5.33 7.37 -6.64
CA VAL A 171 -5.45 7.30 -5.18
C VAL A 171 -6.40 6.17 -4.83
N VAL A 172 -5.84 5.05 -4.39
CA VAL A 172 -6.60 3.85 -4.05
C VAL A 172 -7.09 3.97 -2.61
N THR A 173 -8.40 4.17 -2.47
CA THR A 173 -9.08 4.36 -1.18
C THR A 173 -10.00 3.21 -0.79
N LYS A 174 -10.15 2.20 -1.67
CA LYS A 174 -11.00 1.02 -1.48
C LYS A 174 -10.33 -0.19 -2.11
N ASP A 175 -10.73 -1.36 -1.65
CA ASP A 175 -10.24 -2.63 -2.18
C ASP A 175 -10.45 -2.72 -3.69
N ILE A 176 -9.47 -3.31 -4.37
CA ILE A 176 -9.52 -3.58 -5.81
C ILE A 176 -9.53 -5.09 -6.00
N PRO A 177 -10.59 -5.67 -6.57
CA PRO A 177 -10.66 -7.10 -6.83
C PRO A 177 -9.56 -7.57 -7.78
N SER A 178 -9.16 -8.84 -7.69
CA SER A 178 -8.21 -9.46 -8.62
C SER A 178 -8.64 -9.27 -10.08
N PHE A 179 -7.68 -9.35 -11.00
CA PHE A 179 -7.92 -9.26 -12.45
C PHE A 179 -8.71 -8.00 -12.85
N SER A 180 -8.33 -6.86 -12.27
CA SER A 180 -8.99 -5.58 -12.49
C SER A 180 -8.00 -4.52 -12.97
N VAL A 181 -8.48 -3.59 -13.80
CA VAL A 181 -7.77 -2.34 -14.09
C VAL A 181 -8.49 -1.21 -13.39
N ALA A 182 -7.78 -0.46 -12.55
CA ALA A 182 -8.34 0.67 -11.81
C ALA A 182 -7.54 1.94 -12.07
N VAL A 183 -8.22 3.08 -12.19
CA VAL A 183 -7.57 4.39 -12.41
C VAL A 183 -8.29 5.50 -11.65
N GLY A 184 -7.60 6.61 -11.42
CA GLY A 184 -8.19 7.86 -10.96
C GLY A 184 -8.01 8.15 -9.47
N ASN A 185 -8.53 9.30 -9.04
CA ASN A 185 -8.53 9.76 -7.66
C ASN A 185 -9.95 10.22 -7.27
N PRO A 186 -10.68 9.46 -6.45
CA PRO A 186 -10.33 8.12 -5.97
C PRO A 186 -10.38 7.06 -7.08
N ALA A 187 -9.54 6.02 -6.97
CA ALA A 187 -9.43 4.98 -7.98
C ALA A 187 -10.75 4.22 -8.17
N ARG A 188 -11.08 3.92 -9.43
CA ARG A 188 -12.26 3.14 -9.82
C ARG A 188 -11.85 2.05 -10.79
N VAL A 189 -12.41 0.87 -10.62
CA VAL A 189 -12.26 -0.22 -11.59
C VAL A 189 -12.95 0.20 -12.89
N ILE A 190 -12.20 0.17 -13.99
CA ILE A 190 -12.68 0.52 -15.33
C ILE A 190 -12.70 -0.68 -16.28
N LYS A 191 -11.95 -1.74 -15.96
CA LYS A 191 -11.94 -3.00 -16.70
C LYS A 191 -11.81 -4.17 -15.75
N ARG A 192 -12.34 -5.31 -16.17
CA ARG A 192 -12.10 -6.63 -15.58
C ARG A 192 -11.67 -7.60 -16.67
N TYR A 193 -10.79 -8.52 -16.31
CA TYR A 193 -10.46 -9.61 -17.21
C TYR A 193 -11.65 -10.57 -17.29
N ASP A 194 -11.99 -10.97 -18.51
CA ASP A 194 -12.97 -12.01 -18.77
C ASP A 194 -12.22 -13.27 -19.18
N ASP A 195 -12.22 -14.28 -18.30
CA ASP A 195 -11.49 -15.52 -18.50
C ASP A 195 -12.04 -16.34 -19.69
N ALA A 196 -13.33 -16.22 -20.00
CA ALA A 196 -13.95 -16.95 -21.11
C ALA A 196 -13.57 -16.32 -22.46
N LEU A 197 -13.46 -14.99 -22.51
CA LEU A 197 -13.09 -14.27 -23.72
C LEU A 197 -11.57 -14.04 -23.85
N GLY A 198 -10.81 -14.24 -22.78
CA GLY A 198 -9.37 -14.01 -22.73
C GLY A 198 -8.96 -12.54 -22.87
N VAL A 199 -9.88 -11.59 -22.62
CA VAL A 199 -9.67 -10.16 -22.86
C VAL A 199 -10.15 -9.29 -21.70
N TRP A 200 -9.64 -8.05 -21.64
CA TRP A 200 -10.09 -7.05 -20.70
C TRP A 200 -11.36 -6.36 -21.17
N VAL A 201 -12.46 -6.54 -20.44
CA VAL A 201 -13.76 -5.95 -20.74
C VAL A 201 -13.99 -4.72 -19.88
N LYS A 202 -14.49 -3.63 -20.46
CA LYS A 202 -14.87 -2.43 -19.70
C LYS A 202 -15.98 -2.78 -18.70
N THR A 203 -15.84 -2.30 -17.47
CA THR A 203 -16.96 -2.36 -16.52
C THR A 203 -18.06 -1.43 -17.00
N ARG A 204 -19.30 -1.90 -17.06
CA ARG A 204 -20.45 -1.03 -17.38
C ARG A 204 -20.51 0.10 -16.36
N ASN A 205 -20.60 1.33 -16.83
CA ASN A 205 -20.85 2.46 -15.94
C ASN A 205 -22.25 2.28 -15.33
N PRO A 206 -22.43 2.34 -14.00
CA PRO A 206 -23.78 2.36 -13.41
C PRO A 206 -24.64 3.49 -13.98
N GLN A 207 -24.00 4.59 -14.41
CA GLN A 207 -24.66 5.79 -14.97
C GLN A 207 -25.03 5.66 -16.45
N GLU A 208 -24.48 4.70 -17.20
CA GLU A 208 -24.84 4.49 -18.62
C GLU A 208 -26.18 3.75 -18.77
N GLY A 209 -26.62 3.03 -17.74
CA GLY A 209 -27.93 2.38 -17.72
C GLY A 209 -29.09 3.37 -17.55
N ILE A 210 -28.87 4.49 -16.87
CA ILE A 210 -29.91 5.49 -16.57
C ILE A 210 -30.23 6.33 -17.82
N ARG A 211 -29.21 6.75 -18.58
CA ARG A 211 -29.44 7.57 -19.80
C ARG A 211 -30.18 6.85 -20.93
N ARG A 212 -30.17 5.51 -20.96
CA ARG A 212 -30.89 4.75 -22.00
C ARG A 212 -32.38 4.60 -21.72
N GLN A 213 -32.82 4.89 -20.49
CA GLN A 213 -34.22 4.76 -20.10
C GLN A 213 -35.00 6.06 -20.40
N ASP A 214 -34.36 7.22 -20.21
CA ASP A 214 -34.99 8.52 -20.48
C ASP A 214 -35.19 8.83 -21.98
N ASP A 215 -34.38 8.23 -22.87
CA ASP A 215 -34.50 8.43 -24.32
C ASP A 215 -35.62 7.57 -24.96
N ASN A 216 -36.10 6.53 -24.28
CA ASN A 216 -37.15 5.65 -24.83
C ASN A 216 -38.58 6.12 -24.48
N ASP A 217 -38.75 6.89 -23.40
CA ASP A 217 -40.09 7.32 -22.94
C ASP A 217 -40.63 8.54 -23.69
N ASN A 218 -39.83 9.22 -24.54
CA ASN A 218 -40.26 10.37 -25.32
C ASN A 218 -40.66 10.05 -26.78
N SER A 219 -40.73 8.78 -27.17
CA SER A 219 -41.09 8.39 -28.55
C SER A 219 -42.55 7.90 -28.73
N CYS A 220 -43.33 7.83 -27.66
CA CYS A 220 -44.72 7.36 -27.69
C CYS A 220 -45.72 8.46 -27.27
N ASN A 221 -45.76 9.60 -27.98
CA ASN A 221 -47.00 10.40 -28.00
C ASN A 221 -47.10 11.31 -29.24
N SER A 222 -47.37 10.71 -30.40
CA SER A 222 -47.92 11.45 -31.55
C SER A 222 -48.85 10.52 -32.34
N GLY A 223 -50.09 10.38 -31.89
CA GLY A 223 -51.08 9.54 -32.58
C GLY A 223 -52.48 9.62 -31.99
N ALA A 224 -53.20 10.70 -32.27
CA ALA A 224 -54.67 10.77 -32.32
C ALA A 224 -55.05 12.07 -33.08
N THR A 225 -55.19 12.07 -34.40
CA THR A 225 -56.42 11.86 -35.20
C THR A 225 -57.64 12.66 -34.73
N GLU A 226 -57.82 13.85 -35.34
CA GLU A 226 -59.13 14.48 -35.61
C GLU A 226 -59.83 13.74 -36.76
N PRO A 227 -61.17 13.73 -36.78
CA PRO A 227 -61.88 14.69 -37.64
C PRO A 227 -62.90 15.58 -36.91
#